data_AF-A0A969DQ88-F1
#
_entry.id   AF-A0A969DQ88-F1
#
_cell.length_a   1.000
_cell.length_b   1.000
_cell.length_c   1.000
_cell.angle_alpha   90.00
_cell.angle_beta   90.00
_cell.angle_gamma   90.00
#
_symmetry.space_group_name_H-M   'P 1'
#
loop_
_entity.id
_entity.type
_entity.pdbx_description
1 polymer ?
#
loop_
_entity_poly.entity_id
_entity_poly.type
_entity_poly.pdbx_seq_one_letter_code
_entity_poly.pdbx_strand_id
1 'polypeptide(L)'
;MNIDVERDHEEFVKRENIILSSAVVVFEPVKHVAFFAGSGIETDQHKTLWIKYIGVEYAFIHCNDWDVSLEAGYINKELYDSFNFGVVIGRRFGKRLSSSH
;
A
#
# COMPACT_ATOMS: atom_id res chain seq x y z
N MET A 1 17.95 3.00 -3.90
CA MET A 1 17.35 4.25 -3.40
C MET A 1 17.69 4.30 -1.92
N ASN A 2 18.43 5.33 -1.48
CA ASN A 2 18.80 5.51 -0.09
C ASN A 2 17.81 6.53 0.51
N ILE A 3 17.23 6.21 1.67
CA ILE A 3 16.30 7.11 2.36
C ILE A 3 16.95 7.51 3.68
N ASP A 4 17.29 8.79 3.80
CA ASP A 4 17.79 9.40 5.03
C ASP A 4 16.59 9.96 5.81
N VAL A 5 16.35 9.45 7.02
CA VAL A 5 15.26 9.90 7.91
C VAL A 5 15.88 10.56 9.13
N GLU A 6 15.63 11.85 9.32
CA GLU A 6 16.19 12.65 10.42
C GLU A 6 15.16 12.82 11.55
N ARG A 7 15.58 12.59 12.80
CA ARG A 7 14.75 12.80 14.00
C ARG A 7 15.54 13.54 15.07
N ASP A 8 14.81 14.37 15.82
CA ASP A 8 15.24 15.39 16.80
C ASP A 8 16.04 14.89 18.03
N HIS A 9 16.60 13.68 18.00
CA HIS A 9 17.58 13.17 18.98
C HIS A 9 18.27 11.93 18.37
N GLU A 10 19.40 12.17 17.69
CA GLU A 10 20.55 11.27 17.45
C GLU A 10 20.33 9.76 17.16
N GLU A 11 19.48 9.37 16.21
CA GLU A 11 19.63 8.06 15.55
C GLU A 11 19.40 8.16 14.04
N PHE A 12 20.49 8.27 13.29
CA PHE A 12 20.48 8.13 11.83
C PHE A 12 20.32 6.66 11.46
N VAL A 13 19.09 6.22 11.19
CA VAL A 13 18.84 4.87 10.67
C VAL A 13 18.95 4.89 9.15
N LYS A 14 20.14 4.56 8.64
CA LYS A 14 20.36 4.36 7.21
C LYS A 14 19.63 3.09 6.75
N ARG A 15 18.70 3.22 5.81
CA ARG A 15 17.97 2.08 5.24
C ARG A 15 18.29 1.86 3.78
N GLU A 16 18.55 0.61 3.43
CA GLU A 16 18.87 0.18 2.06
C GLU A 16 18.10 -1.10 1.70
N ASN A 17 17.58 -1.18 0.47
CA ASN A 17 16.89 -2.36 -0.06
C ASN A 17 15.71 -2.86 0.80
N ILE A 18 14.87 -1.92 1.22
CA ILE A 18 13.69 -2.19 2.04
C ILE A 18 12.71 -3.09 1.28
N ILE A 19 12.25 -4.15 1.93
CA ILE A 19 11.11 -4.97 1.51
C ILE A 19 9.94 -4.71 2.44
N LEU A 20 8.80 -4.33 1.86
CA LEU A 20 7.56 -4.14 2.57
C LEU A 20 6.58 -5.25 2.22
N SER A 21 5.98 -5.87 3.23
CA SER A 21 4.98 -6.93 3.06
C SER A 21 3.81 -6.65 4.00
N SER A 22 2.59 -6.62 3.47
CA SER A 22 1.39 -6.35 4.26
C SER A 22 0.24 -7.26 3.85
N ALA A 23 -0.62 -7.57 4.81
CA ALA A 23 -1.91 -8.20 4.56
C ALA A 23 -2.99 -7.15 4.75
N VAL A 24 -3.78 -6.91 3.69
CA VAL A 24 -4.81 -5.88 3.67
C VAL A 24 -6.18 -6.50 3.40
N VAL A 25 -7.20 -5.92 4.02
CA VAL A 25 -8.59 -6.11 3.64
C VAL A 25 -8.97 -5.00 2.69
N VAL A 26 -9.67 -5.35 1.61
CA VAL A 26 -10.16 -4.41 0.60
C VAL A 26 -11.68 -4.38 0.65
N PHE A 27 -12.24 -3.17 0.63
CA PHE A 27 -13.68 -2.93 0.62
C PHE A 27 -14.05 -1.98 -0.52
N GLU A 28 -14.95 -2.40 -1.41
CA GLU A 28 -15.43 -1.63 -2.56
C GLU A 28 -16.86 -1.12 -2.31
N PRO A 29 -17.06 0.05 -1.67
CA PRO A 29 -18.40 0.56 -1.38
C PRO A 29 -19.15 1.06 -2.61
N VAL A 30 -18.43 1.58 -3.61
CA VAL A 30 -19.00 2.10 -4.86
C VAL A 30 -18.14 1.65 -6.04
N LYS A 31 -18.73 1.64 -7.23
CA LYS A 31 -18.02 1.26 -8.46
C LYS A 31 -16.77 2.13 -8.63
N HIS A 32 -15.65 1.48 -8.96
CA HIS A 32 -14.33 2.07 -9.20
C HIS A 32 -13.57 2.57 -7.96
N VAL A 33 -14.17 2.60 -6.77
CA VAL A 33 -13.49 3.05 -5.54
C VAL A 33 -13.32 1.88 -4.60
N ALA A 34 -12.09 1.63 -4.19
CA ALA A 34 -11.77 0.67 -3.16
C ALA A 34 -11.07 1.36 -1.99
N PHE A 35 -11.43 0.99 -0.76
CA PHE A 35 -10.65 1.31 0.42
C PHE A 35 -9.90 0.06 0.85
N PHE A 36 -8.68 0.22 1.32
CA PHE A 36 -7.92 -0.88 1.89
C PHE A 36 -7.31 -0.49 3.23
N ALA A 37 -7.21 -1.47 4.12
CA ALA A 37 -6.60 -1.31 5.43
C ALA A 37 -5.97 -2.62 5.86
N GLY A 38 -4.81 -2.53 6.50
CA GLY A 38 -4.08 -3.71 6.95
C GLY A 38 -2.85 -3.39 7.77
N SER A 39 -2.12 -4.44 8.09
CA SER A 39 -0.88 -4.38 8.82
C SER A 39 0.17 -5.24 8.16
N GLY A 40 1.43 -4.94 8.43
CA GLY A 40 2.52 -5.64 7.81
C GLY A 40 3.84 -5.41 8.50
N ILE A 41 4.90 -5.79 7.80
CA ILE A 41 6.27 -5.57 8.19
C ILE A 41 7.03 -4.85 7.08
N GLU A 42 7.91 -3.95 7.48
CA GLU A 42 8.94 -3.36 6.64
C GLU A 42 10.29 -3.87 7.15
N THR A 43 11.06 -4.56 6.31
CA THR A 43 12.33 -5.17 6.69
C THR A 43 13.45 -4.73 5.75
N ASP A 44 14.61 -4.41 6.31
CA ASP A 44 15.87 -4.30 5.59
C ASP A 44 16.93 -5.20 6.26
N GLN A 45 18.19 -5.12 5.81
CA GLN A 45 19.28 -5.94 6.38
C GLN A 45 19.60 -5.63 7.85
N HIS A 46 19.10 -4.53 8.40
CA HIS A 46 19.43 -4.04 9.73
C HIS A 46 18.26 -4.10 10.72
N LYS A 47 17.02 -3.85 10.26
CA LYS A 47 15.85 -3.68 11.13
C LYS A 47 14.55 -4.07 10.44
N THR A 48 13.66 -4.69 11.22
CA THR A 48 12.26 -4.91 10.87
C THR A 48 11.37 -3.97 11.68
N LEU A 49 10.43 -3.30 11.04
CA LEU A 49 9.40 -2.47 11.66
C LEU A 49 8.02 -3.04 11.42
N TRP A 50 7.14 -2.88 12.39
CA TRP A 50 5.71 -3.03 12.16
C TRP A 50 5.15 -1.81 11.44
N ILE A 51 4.21 -2.07 10.55
CA ILE A 51 3.49 -1.03 9.82
C ILE A 51 1.98 -1.25 9.87
N LYS A 52 1.25 -0.15 9.82
CA LYS A 52 -0.18 -0.12 9.49
C LYS A 52 -0.32 0.60 8.16
N TYR A 53 -1.06 0.01 7.23
CA TYR A 53 -1.25 0.54 5.90
C TYR A 53 -2.73 0.77 5.65
N ILE A 54 -3.09 2.00 5.31
CA ILE A 54 -4.45 2.36 4.90
C ILE A 54 -4.39 3.16 3.61
N GLY A 55 -5.43 3.07 2.79
CA GLY A 55 -5.50 3.87 1.58
C GLY A 55 -6.76 3.67 0.79
N VAL A 56 -6.76 4.31 -0.37
CA VAL A 56 -7.84 4.33 -1.33
C VAL A 56 -7.28 4.08 -2.71
N GLU A 57 -8.02 3.32 -3.51
CA GLU A 57 -7.75 3.11 -4.92
C GLU A 57 -8.91 3.59 -5.78
N TYR A 58 -8.58 4.17 -6.93
CA TYR A 58 -9.53 4.50 -7.98
C TYR A 58 -9.19 3.77 -9.27
N ALA A 59 -10.03 2.80 -9.65
CA ALA A 59 -9.85 1.97 -10.85
C ALA A 59 -10.48 2.63 -12.07
N PHE A 60 -9.67 3.00 -13.06
CA PHE A 60 -10.12 3.75 -14.24
C PHE A 60 -10.12 2.93 -15.53
N ILE A 61 -9.35 1.84 -15.61
CA ILE A 61 -9.36 0.90 -16.74
C ILE A 61 -9.67 -0.50 -16.23
N HIS A 62 -10.63 -1.16 -16.88
CA HIS A 62 -10.94 -2.57 -16.68
C HIS A 62 -10.96 -3.25 -18.07
N CYS A 63 -10.04 -4.17 -18.34
CA CYS A 63 -9.93 -4.88 -19.61
C CYS A 63 -9.51 -6.33 -19.39
N ASN A 64 -10.32 -7.29 -19.84
CA ASN A 64 -10.00 -8.73 -19.82
C ASN A 64 -9.35 -9.21 -18.50
N ASP A 65 -10.03 -8.99 -17.38
CA ASP A 65 -9.59 -9.33 -16.02
C ASP A 65 -8.41 -8.53 -15.46
N TRP A 66 -7.87 -7.57 -16.23
CA TRP A 66 -6.87 -6.63 -15.75
C TRP A 66 -7.51 -5.30 -15.38
N ASP A 67 -7.09 -4.78 -14.23
CA ASP A 67 -7.45 -3.47 -13.76
C ASP A 67 -6.21 -2.59 -13.65
N VAL A 68 -6.38 -1.33 -14.01
CA VAL A 68 -5.42 -0.27 -13.71
C VAL A 68 -6.09 0.74 -12.80
N SER A 69 -5.49 0.96 -11.64
CA SER A 69 -5.96 1.91 -10.64
C SER A 69 -4.86 2.89 -10.23
N LEU A 70 -5.28 4.02 -9.68
CA LEU A 70 -4.41 4.91 -8.92
C LEU A 70 -4.61 4.63 -7.44
N GLU A 71 -3.52 4.52 -6.69
CA GLU A 71 -3.56 4.43 -5.23
C GLU A 71 -3.08 5.73 -4.58
N ALA A 72 -3.67 6.02 -3.43
CA ALA A 72 -3.13 6.96 -2.46
C ALA A 72 -3.28 6.34 -1.07
N GLY A 73 -2.21 6.39 -0.29
CA GLY A 73 -2.16 5.66 0.97
C GLY A 73 -1.25 6.29 2.00
N TYR A 74 -1.49 5.92 3.25
CA TYR A 74 -0.73 6.32 4.41
C TYR A 74 -0.25 5.08 5.14
N ILE A 75 1.07 5.03 5.36
CA ILE A 75 1.74 3.96 6.09
C ILE A 75 2.25 4.55 7.39
N ASN A 76 1.63 4.15 8.51
CA ASN A 76 2.16 4.43 9.83
C ASN A 76 3.20 3.37 10.16
N LYS A 77 4.44 3.79 10.42
CA LYS A 77 5.53 2.92 10.85
C LYS A 77 5.99 3.38 12.22
N GLU A 78 6.55 2.46 13.01
CA GLU A 78 6.98 2.75 14.38
C GLU A 78 7.95 3.94 14.49
N LEU A 79 8.76 4.17 13.46
CA LEU A 79 9.82 5.19 13.47
C LEU A 79 9.49 6.43 12.65
N TYR A 80 8.66 6.30 11.61
CA TYR A 80 8.32 7.39 10.69
C TYR A 80 7.04 7.07 9.93
N ASP A 81 6.34 8.10 9.53
CA ASP A 81 5.16 7.95 8.69
C ASP A 81 5.51 8.18 7.22
N SER A 82 4.72 7.61 6.31
CA SER A 82 4.91 7.80 4.88
C SER A 82 3.59 7.91 4.15
N PHE A 83 3.54 8.81 3.18
CA PHE A 83 2.48 8.84 2.18
C PHE A 83 2.95 8.15 0.91
N ASN A 84 2.07 7.42 0.25
CA ASN A 84 2.32 6.82 -1.05
C ASN A 84 1.27 7.27 -2.07
N PHE A 85 1.71 7.30 -3.32
CA PHE A 85 0.91 7.53 -4.50
C PHE A 85 1.46 6.66 -5.61
N GLY A 86 0.61 5.90 -6.29
CA GLY A 86 1.07 4.88 -7.21
C GLY A 86 0.05 4.54 -8.29
N VAL A 87 0.54 3.85 -9.33
CA VAL A 87 -0.30 3.16 -10.31
C VAL A 87 -0.24 1.69 -9.97
N VAL A 88 -1.41 1.07 -9.81
CA VAL A 88 -1.53 -0.36 -9.52
C VAL A 88 -2.07 -1.05 -10.77
N ILE A 89 -1.41 -2.15 -11.15
CA ILE A 89 -1.86 -3.03 -12.23
C ILE A 89 -2.13 -4.39 -11.62
N GLY A 90 -3.40 -4.76 -11.55
CA GLY A 90 -3.87 -5.98 -10.92
C GLY A 90 -4.56 -6.89 -11.92
N ARG A 91 -4.34 -8.20 -11.80
CA ARG A 91 -5.16 -9.19 -12.48
C ARG A 91 -6.13 -9.82 -11.50
N ARG A 92 -7.42 -9.79 -11.81
CA ARG A 92 -8.45 -10.50 -11.04
C ARG A 92 -8.40 -11.99 -11.36
N PHE A 93 -8.51 -12.82 -10.34
CA PHE A 93 -8.65 -14.27 -10.46
C PHE A 93 -10.03 -14.67 -9.95
N GLY A 94 -11.04 -14.68 -10.82
CA GLY A 94 -12.42 -15.07 -10.45
C GLY A 94 -13.51 -14.39 -11.29
N LYS A 95 -14.74 -14.93 -11.27
CA LYS A 95 -15.89 -14.32 -11.96
C LYS A 95 -16.41 -13.12 -11.17
N ARG A 96 -16.70 -12.03 -11.87
CA ARG A 96 -17.36 -10.84 -11.31
C ARG A 96 -18.75 -11.24 -10.80
N LEU A 97 -19.00 -11.11 -9.49
CA LEU A 97 -20.37 -11.07 -8.99
C LEU A 97 -20.99 -9.78 -9.51
N SER A 98 -21.78 -9.92 -10.59
CA SER A 98 -22.55 -8.83 -11.17
C SER A 98 -23.62 -8.41 -10.17
N SER A 99 -23.34 -7.40 -9.35
CA SER A 99 -24.41 -6.64 -8.70
C SER A 99 -25.03 -5.75 -9.77
N SER A 100 -26.14 -6.23 -10.35
CA SER A 100 -27.04 -5.37 -11.12
C SER A 100 -27.88 -4.57 -10.13
N HIS A 101 -27.75 -3.24 -10.17
CA HIS A 101 -28.81 -2.33 -9.78
C HIS A 101 -29.08 -1.37 -10.92
#